data_AF-A0A6N9T6B0-F1
#
_entry.id   AF-A0A6N9T6B0-F1
#
_cell.length_a   1.000
_cell.length_b   1.000
_cell.length_c   1.000
_cell.angle_alpha   90.00
_cell.angle_beta   90.00
_cell.angle_gamma   90.00
#
_symmetry.space_group_name_H-M   'P 1'
#
loop_
_entity.id
_entity.type
_entity.pdbx_description
1 polymer ?
#
loop_
_entity_poly.entity_id
_entity_poly.type
_entity_poly.pdbx_seq_one_letter_code
_entity_poly.pdbx_strand_id
1 'polypeptide(L)'
;MDIRPVSGEADQDWALAEVGRHFLGEPEPGDRFDVLSSLIEAYEAKARPIEAQDAVDAVKTVTIDRRISREELEPLSGSKPRLSEFLDRKRGLAVAVADRMHSELKIPAHMLIRPYAIATQARAKGKRDRREACTSARRLCHRNERPVCYLAEAIDALACAHPRRLACQVRWSSMKVEMK
;
A
#
# COMPACT_ATOMS: atom_id res chain seq x y z
N MET A 1 37.59 20.20 -5.34
CA MET A 1 36.50 19.21 -5.41
C MET A 1 35.20 19.95 -5.61
N ASP A 2 34.51 19.74 -6.74
CA ASP A 2 33.17 20.26 -6.96
C ASP A 2 32.15 19.19 -6.59
N ILE A 3 31.65 19.26 -5.35
CA ILE A 3 30.59 18.39 -4.84
C ILE A 3 29.31 19.22 -4.82
N ARG A 4 28.26 18.73 -5.50
CA ARG A 4 26.94 19.37 -5.53
C ARG A 4 25.95 18.62 -4.63
N PRO A 5 24.95 19.30 -4.06
CA PRO A 5 23.89 18.65 -3.30
C PRO A 5 23.12 17.62 -4.13
N VAL A 6 22.73 16.49 -3.53
CA VAL A 6 21.85 15.48 -4.15
C VAL A 6 20.44 15.68 -3.61
N SER A 7 19.58 16.37 -4.36
CA SER A 7 18.20 16.71 -3.94
C SER A 7 17.12 16.22 -4.90
N GLY A 8 17.51 15.66 -6.05
CA GLY A 8 16.59 15.10 -7.03
C GLY A 8 17.20 13.94 -7.80
N GLU A 9 16.38 13.31 -8.64
CA GLU A 9 16.75 12.10 -9.39
C GLU A 9 17.91 12.35 -10.37
N ALA A 10 17.92 13.50 -11.07
CA ALA A 10 19.03 13.88 -11.94
C ALA A 10 20.37 14.09 -11.21
N ASP A 11 20.33 14.47 -9.94
CA ASP A 11 21.54 14.58 -9.10
C ASP A 11 21.99 13.21 -8.59
N GLN A 12 21.04 12.34 -8.26
CA GLN A 12 21.32 10.96 -7.90
C GLN A 12 21.98 10.22 -9.08
N ASP A 13 21.45 10.35 -10.29
CA ASP A 13 21.99 9.72 -11.50
C ASP A 13 23.42 10.19 -11.80
N TRP A 14 23.68 11.49 -11.66
CA TRP A 14 25.03 12.04 -11.79
C TRP A 14 25.98 11.48 -10.73
N ALA A 15 25.55 11.43 -9.46
CA ALA A 15 26.36 10.93 -8.36
C ALA A 15 26.66 9.42 -8.55
N LEU A 16 25.67 8.63 -8.98
CA LEU A 16 25.83 7.21 -9.30
C LEU A 16 26.79 6.99 -10.47
N ALA A 17 26.73 7.82 -11.51
CA ALA A 17 27.65 7.73 -12.63
C ALA A 17 29.10 8.04 -12.22
N GLU A 18 29.30 8.99 -11.30
CA GLU A 18 30.62 9.37 -10.81
C GLU A 18 31.21 8.31 -9.86
N VAL A 19 30.40 7.82 -8.91
CA VAL A 19 30.75 6.67 -8.04
C VAL A 19 31.05 5.44 -8.90
N GLY A 20 30.27 5.24 -9.96
CA GLY A 20 30.39 4.14 -10.91
C GLY A 20 31.79 3.98 -11.52
N ARG A 21 32.49 5.10 -11.75
CA ARG A 21 33.85 5.12 -12.33
C ARG A 21 34.89 4.49 -11.41
N HIS A 22 34.64 4.48 -10.11
CA HIS A 22 35.51 3.91 -9.09
C HIS A 22 35.31 2.40 -8.88
N PHE A 23 34.38 1.74 -9.59
CA PHE A 23 34.23 0.27 -9.50
C PHE A 23 35.25 -0.51 -10.34
N LEU A 24 35.89 0.14 -11.32
CA LEU A 24 36.87 -0.49 -12.21
C LEU A 24 38.33 -0.23 -11.81
N GLY A 25 38.56 0.56 -10.75
CA GLY A 25 39.88 0.87 -10.22
C GLY A 25 39.76 1.36 -8.78
N GLU A 26 40.70 0.97 -7.93
CA GLU A 26 40.64 1.25 -6.49
C GLU A 26 40.63 2.77 -6.25
N PRO A 27 39.58 3.31 -5.60
CA PRO A 27 39.54 4.73 -5.29
C PRO A 27 40.60 5.07 -4.25
N GLU A 28 41.25 6.22 -4.41
CA GLU A 28 42.05 6.81 -3.34
C GLU A 28 41.18 6.97 -2.07
N PRO A 29 41.64 6.51 -0.90
CA PRO A 29 40.87 6.60 0.34
C PRO A 29 40.46 8.05 0.66
N GLY A 30 39.19 8.27 1.00
CA GLY A 30 38.75 9.50 1.69
C GLY A 30 38.36 10.69 0.82
N ASP A 31 38.48 10.64 -0.51
CA ASP A 31 38.33 11.87 -1.30
C ASP A 31 36.90 12.15 -1.77
N ARG A 32 36.44 11.40 -2.77
CA ARG A 32 35.22 11.76 -3.50
C ARG A 32 34.17 10.67 -3.48
N PHE A 33 34.62 9.42 -3.51
CA PHE A 33 33.76 8.24 -3.44
C PHE A 33 32.96 8.21 -2.13
N ASP A 34 33.63 8.39 -0.99
CA ASP A 34 33.01 8.31 0.33
C ASP A 34 31.96 9.41 0.52
N VAL A 35 32.26 10.63 0.08
CA VAL A 35 31.33 11.77 0.19
C VAL A 35 30.12 11.57 -0.71
N LEU A 36 30.31 11.19 -1.98
CA LEU A 36 29.19 10.96 -2.90
C LEU A 36 28.33 9.77 -2.45
N SER A 37 28.95 8.70 -1.97
CA SER A 37 28.22 7.54 -1.42
C SER A 37 27.35 7.94 -0.23
N SER A 38 27.88 8.74 0.69
CA SER A 38 27.12 9.26 1.84
C SER A 38 25.96 10.17 1.42
N LEU A 39 26.14 10.98 0.37
CA LEU A 39 25.07 11.84 -0.16
C LEU A 39 23.97 11.05 -0.86
N ILE A 40 24.33 10.00 -1.60
CA ILE A 40 23.37 9.09 -2.24
C ILE A 40 22.55 8.38 -1.16
N GLU A 41 23.20 7.82 -0.13
CA GLU A 41 22.53 7.16 0.98
C GLU A 41 21.53 8.10 1.69
N ALA A 42 21.98 9.32 2.01
CA ALA A 42 21.13 10.31 2.68
C ALA A 42 19.93 10.76 1.81
N TYR A 43 20.10 10.81 0.49
CA TYR A 43 19.02 11.10 -0.44
C TYR A 43 18.04 9.92 -0.55
N GLU A 44 18.54 8.70 -0.76
CA GLU A 44 17.72 7.50 -0.89
C GLU A 44 16.92 7.21 0.37
N ALA A 45 17.51 7.36 1.56
CA ALA A 45 16.82 7.20 2.83
C ALA A 45 15.62 8.15 2.97
N LYS A 46 15.69 9.34 2.37
CA LYS A 46 14.58 10.33 2.36
C LYS A 46 13.59 10.09 1.22
N ALA A 47 14.10 9.80 0.02
CA ALA A 47 13.29 9.72 -1.20
C ALA A 47 12.60 8.36 -1.37
N ARG A 48 13.23 7.26 -0.91
CA ARG A 48 12.76 5.88 -1.06
C ARG A 48 13.01 5.09 0.24
N PRO A 49 12.18 5.31 1.29
CA PRO A 49 12.26 4.52 2.51
C PRO A 49 12.12 3.02 2.21
N ILE A 50 12.93 2.20 2.89
CA ILE A 50 12.84 0.74 2.77
C ILE A 50 11.55 0.29 3.49
N GLU A 51 10.52 0.00 2.70
CA GLU A 51 9.27 -0.55 3.23
C GLU A 51 9.50 -1.99 3.69
N ALA A 52 9.16 -2.25 4.95
CA ALA A 52 9.24 -3.61 5.48
C ALA A 52 8.22 -4.50 4.77
N GLN A 53 8.70 -5.63 4.23
CA GLN A 53 7.88 -6.62 3.53
C GLN A 53 6.74 -7.14 4.41
N ASP A 54 5.62 -7.49 3.79
CA ASP A 54 4.53 -8.18 4.48
C ASP A 54 4.87 -9.67 4.69
N ALA A 55 4.15 -10.33 5.60
CA ALA A 55 4.38 -11.74 5.91
C ALA A 55 4.23 -12.66 4.69
N VAL A 56 3.38 -12.29 3.72
CA VAL A 56 3.09 -13.11 2.53
C VAL A 56 4.24 -13.01 1.54
N ASP A 57 4.72 -11.81 1.28
CA ASP A 57 5.83 -11.53 0.38
C ASP A 57 7.12 -12.12 0.94
N ALA A 58 7.35 -12.03 2.26
CA ALA A 58 8.48 -12.67 2.93
C ALA A 58 8.52 -14.19 2.69
N VAL A 59 7.37 -14.87 2.85
CA VAL A 59 7.28 -16.31 2.60
C VAL A 59 7.50 -16.63 1.12
N LYS A 60 6.95 -15.82 0.20
CA LYS A 60 7.14 -16.02 -1.24
C LYS A 60 8.59 -15.86 -1.66
N THR A 61 9.28 -14.83 -1.17
CA THR A 61 10.71 -14.60 -1.46
C THR A 61 11.53 -15.81 -1.01
N VAL A 62 11.37 -16.27 0.22
CA VAL A 62 12.12 -17.47 0.70
C VAL A 62 11.78 -18.71 -0.11
N THR A 63 10.53 -18.87 -0.52
CA THR A 63 10.11 -20.01 -1.35
C THR A 63 10.81 -19.99 -2.70
N ILE A 64 10.93 -18.82 -3.33
CA ILE A 64 11.63 -18.62 -4.61
C ILE A 64 13.13 -18.88 -4.43
N ASP A 65 13.74 -18.25 -3.43
CA ASP A 65 15.19 -18.30 -3.20
C ASP A 65 15.67 -19.72 -2.86
N ARG A 66 14.88 -20.43 -2.05
CA ARG A 66 15.20 -21.80 -1.60
C ARG A 66 14.58 -22.89 -2.46
N ARG A 67 13.86 -22.53 -3.52
CA ARG A 67 13.13 -23.47 -4.40
C ARG A 67 12.24 -24.46 -3.64
N ILE A 68 11.61 -23.98 -2.57
CA ILE A 68 10.72 -24.79 -1.73
C ILE A 68 9.41 -25.02 -2.49
N SER A 69 8.90 -26.25 -2.46
CA SER A 69 7.64 -26.60 -3.10
C SER A 69 6.43 -26.14 -2.26
N ARG A 70 5.26 -25.99 -2.89
CA ARG A 70 4.05 -25.61 -2.15
C ARG A 70 3.62 -26.71 -1.19
N GLU A 71 3.88 -27.95 -1.56
CA GLU A 71 3.63 -29.18 -0.82
C GLU A 71 4.41 -29.20 0.50
N GLU A 72 5.63 -28.70 0.53
CA GLU A 72 6.44 -28.57 1.75
C GLU A 72 5.94 -27.46 2.69
N LEU A 73 5.29 -26.43 2.15
CA LEU A 73 4.67 -25.35 2.94
C LEU A 73 3.32 -25.75 3.55
N GLU A 74 2.62 -26.73 2.97
CA GLU A 74 1.29 -27.16 3.42
C GLU A 74 1.29 -27.64 4.90
N PRO A 75 2.22 -28.53 5.33
CA PRO A 75 2.34 -28.95 6.73
C PRO A 75 2.56 -27.79 7.71
N LEU A 76 3.33 -26.77 7.30
CA LEU A 76 3.68 -25.63 8.15
C LEU A 76 2.46 -24.74 8.44
N SER A 77 1.63 -24.51 7.42
CA SER A 77 0.38 -23.76 7.55
C SER A 77 -0.72 -24.55 8.29
N GLY A 78 -0.64 -25.89 8.22
CA GLY A 78 -1.53 -26.85 8.88
C GLY A 78 -2.65 -27.37 7.97
N SER A 79 -3.03 -26.67 6.91
CA SER A 79 -3.86 -27.25 5.85
C SER A 79 -3.71 -26.51 4.51
N LYS A 80 -3.92 -27.22 3.40
CA LYS A 80 -3.85 -26.68 2.04
C LYS A 80 -4.76 -25.47 1.79
N PRO A 81 -6.04 -25.45 2.23
CA PRO A 81 -6.89 -24.27 2.09
C PRO A 81 -6.35 -23.07 2.86
N ARG A 82 -5.83 -23.28 4.07
CA ARG A 82 -5.27 -22.21 4.90
C ARG A 82 -4.02 -21.59 4.28
N LEU A 83 -3.15 -22.41 3.69
CA LEU A 83 -1.99 -21.91 2.96
C LEU A 83 -2.42 -21.05 1.77
N SER A 84 -3.41 -21.49 0.98
CA SER A 84 -3.91 -20.68 -0.14
C SER A 84 -4.55 -19.37 0.33
N GLU A 85 -5.38 -19.41 1.36
CA GLU A 85 -6.00 -18.20 1.92
C GLU A 85 -4.96 -17.21 2.46
N PHE A 86 -3.88 -17.71 3.07
CA PHE A 86 -2.76 -16.89 3.53
C PHE A 86 -2.03 -16.24 2.35
N LEU A 87 -1.59 -17.03 1.36
CA LEU A 87 -0.86 -16.53 0.20
C LEU A 87 -1.67 -15.54 -0.67
N ASP A 88 -3.00 -15.69 -0.64
CA ASP A 88 -3.96 -14.80 -1.30
C ASP A 88 -4.35 -13.57 -0.44
N ARG A 89 -3.77 -13.40 0.76
CA ARG A 89 -4.12 -12.33 1.73
C ARG A 89 -5.61 -12.30 2.09
N LYS A 90 -6.29 -13.45 2.08
CA LYS A 90 -7.71 -13.59 2.47
C LYS A 90 -7.88 -13.78 3.98
N ARG A 91 -6.82 -14.23 4.65
CA ARG A 91 -6.77 -14.49 6.09
C ARG A 91 -5.46 -13.96 6.68
N GLY A 92 -5.50 -13.55 7.95
CA GLY A 92 -4.30 -13.25 8.75
C GLY A 92 -3.58 -14.52 9.19
N LEU A 93 -2.26 -14.43 9.35
CA LEU A 93 -1.45 -15.53 9.86
C LEU A 93 -1.61 -15.64 11.38
N ALA A 94 -1.96 -16.83 11.88
CA ALA A 94 -2.03 -17.07 13.31
C ALA A 94 -0.61 -17.15 13.91
N VAL A 95 -0.41 -16.62 15.12
CA VAL A 95 0.92 -16.56 15.77
C VAL A 95 1.57 -17.94 15.89
N ALA A 96 0.81 -18.99 16.23
CA ALA A 96 1.32 -20.37 16.29
C ALA A 96 1.75 -20.95 14.93
N VAL A 97 1.23 -20.41 13.81
CA VAL A 97 1.69 -20.77 12.47
C VAL A 97 2.94 -19.96 12.12
N ALA A 98 2.95 -18.67 12.46
CA ALA A 98 4.11 -17.79 12.28
C ALA A 98 5.36 -18.34 13.00
N ASP A 99 5.22 -18.86 14.22
CA ASP A 99 6.32 -19.42 14.99
C ASP A 99 6.89 -20.72 14.37
N ARG A 100 6.02 -21.58 13.84
CA ARG A 100 6.42 -22.76 13.08
C ARG A 100 7.14 -22.38 11.78
N MET A 101 6.59 -21.43 11.04
CA MET A 101 7.23 -20.90 9.83
C MET A 101 8.58 -20.23 10.15
N HIS A 102 8.70 -19.51 11.26
CA HIS A 102 9.98 -18.95 11.72
C HIS A 102 11.01 -20.06 11.97
N SER A 103 10.61 -21.11 12.68
CA SER A 103 11.50 -22.22 13.03
C SER A 103 12.03 -22.96 11.80
N GLU A 104 11.17 -23.22 10.81
CA GLU A 104 11.50 -24.01 9.62
C GLU A 104 12.10 -23.15 8.49
N LEU A 105 11.49 -22.00 8.18
CA LEU A 105 11.91 -21.13 7.08
C LEU A 105 12.97 -20.11 7.51
N LYS A 106 13.24 -19.96 8.81
CA LYS A 106 14.18 -18.95 9.36
C LYS A 106 13.82 -17.50 8.96
N ILE A 107 12.53 -17.24 8.73
CA ILE A 107 12.01 -15.89 8.47
C ILE A 107 11.83 -15.17 9.82
N PRO A 108 12.31 -13.94 10.02
CA PRO A 108 12.16 -13.24 11.30
C PRO A 108 10.71 -13.18 11.79
N ALA A 109 10.46 -13.58 13.04
CA ALA A 109 9.11 -13.68 13.59
C ALA A 109 8.35 -12.34 13.59
N HIS A 110 9.04 -11.22 13.83
CA HIS A 110 8.43 -9.89 13.82
C HIS A 110 7.80 -9.54 12.45
N MET A 111 8.36 -10.07 11.35
CA MET A 111 7.85 -9.86 9.99
C MET A 111 6.59 -10.69 9.74
N LEU A 112 6.54 -11.92 10.28
CA LEU A 112 5.38 -12.82 10.14
C LEU A 112 4.18 -12.42 11.02
N ILE A 113 4.44 -11.80 12.18
CA ILE A 113 3.42 -11.39 13.15
C ILE A 113 2.81 -10.03 12.79
N ARG A 114 3.53 -9.21 12.02
CA ARG A 114 3.07 -7.86 11.64
C ARG A 114 1.71 -7.94 10.91
N PRO A 115 0.72 -7.13 11.30
CA PRO A 115 -0.55 -7.05 10.59
C PRO A 115 -0.33 -6.58 9.15
N TYR A 116 -1.02 -7.20 8.20
CA TYR A 116 -1.02 -6.81 6.80
C TYR A 116 -2.45 -6.67 6.27
N ALA A 117 -2.60 -6.02 5.12
CA ALA A 117 -3.91 -5.76 4.53
C ALA A 117 -4.57 -7.07 4.06
N ILE A 118 -5.68 -7.44 4.70
CA ILE A 118 -6.47 -8.61 4.34
C ILE A 118 -7.61 -8.17 3.40
N ALA A 119 -7.80 -8.87 2.28
CA ALA A 119 -8.76 -8.49 1.23
C ALA A 119 -10.21 -8.32 1.73
N THR A 120 -10.63 -9.15 2.69
CA THR A 120 -11.96 -9.05 3.32
C THR A 120 -12.10 -7.82 4.21
N GLN A 121 -11.05 -7.51 4.99
CA GLN A 121 -11.02 -6.34 5.88
C GLN A 121 -11.00 -5.03 5.08
N ALA A 122 -10.25 -4.98 3.97
CA ALA A 122 -10.22 -3.83 3.08
C ALA A 122 -11.61 -3.50 2.51
N ARG A 123 -12.37 -4.53 2.10
CA ARG A 123 -13.75 -4.35 1.62
C ARG A 123 -14.71 -3.88 2.71
N ALA A 124 -14.59 -4.42 3.93
CA ALA A 124 -15.40 -4.01 5.07
C ALA A 124 -15.13 -2.56 5.47
N LYS A 125 -13.85 -2.15 5.51
CA LYS A 125 -13.42 -0.77 5.76
C LYS A 125 -14.02 0.20 4.74
N GLY A 126 -13.87 -0.07 3.44
CA GLY A 126 -14.47 0.79 2.40
C GLY A 126 -16.02 0.85 2.42
N LYS A 127 -16.70 -0.12 3.04
CA LYS A 127 -18.15 -0.06 3.29
C LYS A 127 -18.49 0.78 4.51
N ARG A 128 -17.67 0.72 5.58
CA ARG A 128 -17.80 1.57 6.77
C ARG A 128 -17.54 3.03 6.43
N ASP A 129 -16.43 3.34 5.76
CA ASP A 129 -16.02 4.71 5.41
C ASP A 129 -17.11 5.41 4.59
N ARG A 130 -17.70 4.71 3.60
CA ARG A 130 -18.86 5.21 2.84
C ARG A 130 -20.10 5.49 3.70
N ARG A 131 -20.38 4.65 4.70
CA ARG A 131 -21.51 4.87 5.61
C ARG A 131 -21.26 6.06 6.53
N GLU A 132 -20.04 6.22 7.01
CA GLU A 132 -19.64 7.36 7.85
C GLU A 132 -19.70 8.66 7.07
N ALA A 133 -19.21 8.70 5.83
CA ALA A 133 -19.34 9.83 4.92
C ALA A 133 -20.82 10.18 4.64
N CYS A 134 -21.68 9.18 4.42
CA CYS A 134 -23.12 9.40 4.27
C CYS A 134 -23.77 9.99 5.53
N THR A 135 -23.32 9.54 6.70
CA THR A 135 -23.84 10.00 8.00
C THR A 135 -23.34 11.40 8.36
N SER A 136 -22.09 11.75 8.03
CA SER A 136 -21.54 13.10 8.22
C SER A 136 -22.22 14.10 7.28
N ALA A 137 -22.39 13.77 5.99
CA ALA A 137 -23.13 14.59 5.03
C ALA A 137 -24.58 14.85 5.49
N ARG A 138 -25.25 13.83 6.04
CA ARG A 138 -26.60 13.96 6.59
C ARG A 138 -26.65 14.85 7.85
N ARG A 139 -25.65 14.77 8.73
CA ARG A 139 -25.55 15.63 9.93
C ARG A 139 -25.29 17.09 9.58
N LEU A 140 -24.39 17.36 8.64
CA LEU A 140 -24.15 18.70 8.10
C LEU A 140 -25.43 19.27 7.45
N CYS A 141 -26.21 18.43 6.77
CA CYS A 141 -27.49 18.83 6.21
C CYS A 141 -28.55 19.23 7.26
N HIS A 142 -28.55 18.62 8.45
CA HIS A 142 -29.57 18.81 9.50
C HIS A 142 -29.24 19.97 10.45
N ARG A 143 -27.99 20.47 10.49
CA ARG A 143 -27.57 21.55 11.40
C ARG A 143 -27.92 22.96 10.92
N ASN A 144 -28.55 23.12 9.75
CA ASN A 144 -29.11 24.39 9.24
C ASN A 144 -28.21 25.64 9.38
N GLU A 145 -26.90 25.51 9.10
CA GLU A 145 -26.02 26.65 8.81
C GLU A 145 -25.89 26.81 7.28
N ARG A 146 -27.02 27.05 6.61
CA ARG A 146 -27.08 27.16 5.15
C ARG A 146 -27.29 28.62 4.75
N PRO A 147 -26.36 29.16 3.94
CA PRO A 147 -26.74 29.40 2.56
C PRO A 147 -25.66 28.99 1.55
N VAL A 148 -24.91 27.90 1.76
CA VAL A 148 -23.93 27.44 0.75
C VAL A 148 -23.94 25.92 0.60
N CYS A 149 -25.04 25.37 0.11
CA CYS A 149 -25.06 24.00 -0.43
C CYS A 149 -25.03 23.99 -1.97
N TYR A 150 -24.82 25.13 -2.62
CA TYR A 150 -24.92 25.24 -4.09
C TYR A 150 -23.57 25.40 -4.82
N LEU A 151 -22.43 25.50 -4.11
CA LEU A 151 -21.14 25.76 -4.76
C LEU A 151 -19.94 24.98 -4.20
N ALA A 152 -20.13 24.06 -3.25
CA ALA A 152 -19.07 23.13 -2.86
C ALA A 152 -19.29 21.76 -3.52
N GLU A 153 -18.60 21.57 -4.64
CA GLU A 153 -18.10 20.30 -5.18
C GLU A 153 -19.11 19.14 -5.30
N ALA A 154 -19.78 19.12 -6.45
CA ALA A 154 -20.68 18.06 -6.93
C ALA A 154 -20.04 16.67 -7.10
N ILE A 155 -18.80 16.42 -6.65
CA ILE A 155 -18.10 15.14 -6.85
C ILE A 155 -18.30 14.19 -5.65
N ASP A 156 -18.44 14.69 -4.42
CA ASP A 156 -18.64 13.82 -3.24
C ASP A 156 -20.12 13.45 -2.98
N ALA A 157 -21.07 14.22 -3.51
CA ALA A 157 -22.50 13.92 -3.40
C ALA A 157 -22.92 12.66 -4.21
N LEU A 158 -22.16 12.30 -5.26
CA LEU A 158 -22.40 11.10 -6.07
C LEU A 158 -21.98 9.81 -5.36
N ALA A 159 -21.09 9.85 -4.37
CA ALA A 159 -20.67 8.67 -3.61
C ALA A 159 -21.76 8.13 -2.67
N CYS A 160 -22.75 8.97 -2.31
CA CYS A 160 -23.91 8.58 -1.50
C CYS A 160 -25.15 8.21 -2.33
N ALA A 161 -25.13 8.40 -3.66
CA ALA A 161 -26.25 8.05 -4.52
C ALA A 161 -26.23 6.55 -4.81
N HIS A 162 -27.03 5.80 -4.04
CA HIS A 162 -27.35 4.41 -4.33
C HIS A 162 -27.76 4.28 -5.82
N PRO A 163 -27.18 3.36 -6.62
CA PRO A 163 -27.49 3.25 -8.05
C PRO A 163 -28.97 2.91 -8.36
N ARG A 164 -29.78 2.59 -7.34
CA ARG A 164 -31.23 2.36 -7.48
C ARG A 164 -32.09 3.61 -7.29
N ARG A 165 -31.56 4.74 -6.81
CA ARG A 165 -32.34 6.00 -6.66
C ARG A 165 -32.25 6.94 -7.86
N LEU A 166 -31.20 6.84 -8.68
CA LEU A 166 -31.13 7.59 -9.94
C LEU A 166 -32.22 7.14 -10.93
N ALA A 167 -32.65 5.88 -10.87
CA ALA A 167 -33.78 5.38 -11.66
C ALA A 167 -35.14 5.97 -11.26
N CYS A 168 -35.27 6.55 -10.06
CA CYS A 168 -36.54 7.11 -9.58
C CYS A 168 -36.70 8.61 -9.90
N GLN A 169 -35.60 9.33 -10.14
CA GLN A 169 -35.65 10.78 -10.40
C GLN A 169 -35.81 11.10 -11.89
N VAL A 170 -35.30 10.24 -12.79
CA VAL A 170 -35.48 10.41 -14.24
C VAL A 170 -36.94 10.16 -14.66
N ARG A 171 -37.69 9.32 -13.92
CA ARG A 171 -39.11 9.06 -14.22
C ARG A 171 -40.05 10.20 -13.84
N TRP A 172 -39.64 11.12 -12.96
CA TRP A 172 -40.46 12.27 -12.55
C TRP A 172 -40.28 13.49 -13.47
N SER A 173 -39.14 13.63 -14.15
CA SER A 173 -38.95 14.69 -15.16
C SER A 173 -39.68 14.42 -16.47
N SER A 174 -39.86 13.16 -16.88
CA SER A 174 -40.61 12.84 -18.11
C SER A 174 -42.13 13.01 -17.99
N MET A 175 -42.71 12.93 -16.80
CA MET A 175 -44.17 13.13 -16.62
C MET A 175 -44.60 14.60 -16.55
N LYS A 176 -43.67 15.57 -16.56
CA LYS A 176 -43.99 17.00 -16.47
C LYS A 176 -43.95 17.75 -17.81
N VAL A 177 -43.60 17.05 -18.90
CA VAL A 177 -43.58 17.62 -20.26
C VAL A 177 -44.89 17.37 -21.01
N GLU A 178 -45.77 16.47 -20.52
CA GLU A 178 -47.02 16.09 -21.21
C GLU A 178 -48.30 16.67 -20.56
N MET A 179 -48.17 17.79 -19.85
CA MET A 179 -49.30 18.61 -19.38
C MET A 179 -49.01 20.10 -19.55
N LYS A 180 -48.66 20.50 -20.78
CA LYS A 180 -48.75 21.87 -21.27
C LYS A 180 -49.08 21.87 -22.75
#